data_AF-A0A7X9DRY0-F1
#
_entry.id   AF-A0A7X9DRY0-F1
#
_cell.length_a   1.000
_cell.length_b   1.000
_cell.length_c   1.000
_cell.angle_alpha   90.00
_cell.angle_beta   90.00
_cell.angle_gamma   90.00
#
_symmetry.space_group_name_H-M   'P 1'
#
loop_
_entity.id
_entity.type
_entity.pdbx_description
1 polymer ?
#
loop_
_entity_poly.entity_id
_entity_poly.type
_entity_poly.pdbx_seq_one_letter_code
_entity_poly.pdbx_strand_id
1 'polypeptide(L)'
;FYKYFPNKTQLAISILEDIFQHSLLEYRNVMDSKGSFDSKIGAIIKLKITFSKDLSTEFLQELYASGNEELIRFVRKWTEKTMEMVRLDFEEARKKGEIRHNIQTDILLYLVNHLTALVSDEKFAAFYQHPSEMIKDLTEYFFYGIMPRQKHR
;
A
#
# COMPACT_ATOMS: atom_id res chain seq x y z
N PHE A 1 18.83 -22.54 -14.43
CA PHE A 1 19.04 -21.08 -14.46
C PHE A 1 18.71 -20.49 -15.84
N TYR A 2 19.49 -20.74 -16.89
CA TYR A 2 19.21 -20.24 -18.26
C TYR A 2 17.99 -20.86 -18.97
N LYS A 3 17.44 -21.97 -18.49
CA LYS A 3 16.33 -22.69 -19.15
C LYS A 3 14.96 -21.99 -19.01
N TYR A 4 14.81 -21.08 -18.03
CA TYR A 4 13.52 -20.41 -17.73
C TYR A 4 13.63 -18.89 -17.66
N PHE A 5 14.82 -18.32 -17.40
CA PHE A 5 15.01 -16.87 -17.31
C PHE A 5 16.21 -16.40 -18.15
N PRO A 6 16.00 -15.46 -19.09
CA PRO A 6 17.05 -14.92 -19.96
C PRO A 6 18.20 -14.23 -19.19
N ASN A 7 17.89 -13.59 -18.06
CA ASN A 7 18.85 -12.89 -17.20
C ASN A 7 18.30 -12.71 -15.77
N LYS A 8 19.13 -12.18 -14.85
CA LYS A 8 18.75 -11.91 -13.44
C LYS A 8 17.57 -10.92 -13.32
N THR A 9 17.42 -10.00 -14.27
CA THR A 9 16.30 -9.05 -14.31
C THR A 9 14.96 -9.78 -14.48
N GLN A 10 14.88 -10.72 -15.42
CA GLN A 10 13.65 -11.48 -15.67
C GLN A 10 13.25 -12.37 -14.49
N LEU A 11 14.23 -12.94 -13.77
CA LEU A 11 13.96 -13.65 -12.52
C LEU A 11 13.40 -12.71 -11.45
N ALA A 12 14.00 -11.53 -11.27
CA ALA A 12 13.51 -10.54 -10.32
C ALA A 12 12.10 -10.03 -10.66
N ILE A 13 11.81 -9.80 -11.95
CA ILE A 13 10.47 -9.45 -12.43
C ILE A 13 9.47 -10.54 -12.08
N SER A 14 9.78 -11.81 -12.35
CA SER A 14 8.90 -12.93 -12.02
C SER A 14 8.60 -13.03 -10.53
N ILE A 15 9.62 -12.87 -9.67
CA ILE A 15 9.42 -12.91 -8.21
C ILE A 15 8.55 -11.73 -7.76
N LEU A 16 8.83 -10.52 -8.25
CA LEU A 16 8.03 -9.33 -7.92
C LEU A 16 6.60 -9.45 -8.43
N GLU A 17 6.41 -10.05 -9.61
CA GLU A 17 5.08 -10.30 -10.16
C GLU A 17 4.25 -11.20 -9.24
N ASP A 18 4.82 -12.32 -8.77
CA ASP A 18 4.13 -13.23 -7.86
C ASP A 18 3.77 -12.53 -6.54
N ILE A 19 4.72 -11.78 -5.95
CA ILE A 19 4.50 -11.02 -4.71
C ILE A 19 3.37 -9.99 -4.91
N PHE A 20 3.40 -9.22 -6.00
CA PHE A 20 2.41 -8.18 -6.27
C PHE A 20 1.04 -8.77 -6.61
N GLN A 21 0.97 -9.85 -7.38
CA GLN A 21 -0.28 -10.54 -7.68
C GLN A 21 -0.93 -11.10 -6.41
N HIS A 22 -0.16 -11.77 -5.57
CA HIS A 22 -0.64 -12.31 -4.30
C HIS A 22 -1.13 -11.20 -3.36
N SER A 23 -0.33 -10.14 -3.21
CA SER A 23 -0.68 -9.00 -2.35
C SER A 23 -1.94 -8.26 -2.83
N LEU A 24 -2.10 -8.13 -4.15
CA LEU A 24 -3.28 -7.51 -4.73
C LEU A 24 -4.54 -8.37 -4.53
N LEU A 25 -4.41 -9.69 -4.65
CA LEU A 25 -5.51 -10.62 -4.39
C LEU A 25 -5.96 -10.57 -2.93
N GLU A 26 -5.02 -10.62 -1.99
CA GLU A 26 -5.28 -10.46 -0.55
C GLU A 26 -5.99 -9.14 -0.25
N TYR A 27 -5.49 -8.04 -0.84
CA TYR A 27 -6.12 -6.72 -0.71
C TYR A 27 -7.57 -6.74 -1.23
N ARG A 28 -7.82 -7.33 -2.41
CA ARG A 28 -9.17 -7.41 -2.98
C ARG A 28 -10.10 -8.21 -2.09
N ASN A 29 -9.64 -9.35 -1.58
CA ASN A 29 -10.41 -10.17 -0.64
C ASN A 29 -10.85 -9.35 0.58
N VAL A 30 -10.00 -8.46 1.10
CA VAL A 30 -10.36 -7.55 2.20
C VAL A 30 -11.39 -6.52 1.76
N MET A 31 -11.19 -5.85 0.63
CA MET A 31 -12.12 -4.80 0.19
C MET A 31 -13.49 -5.32 -0.23
N ASP A 32 -13.54 -6.52 -0.80
CA ASP A 32 -14.76 -7.19 -1.22
C ASP A 32 -15.44 -7.95 -0.07
N SER A 33 -14.75 -8.09 1.07
CA SER A 33 -15.31 -8.75 2.25
C SER A 33 -16.54 -8.01 2.81
N LYS A 34 -17.44 -8.80 3.40
CA LYS A 34 -18.52 -8.28 4.23
C LYS A 34 -17.94 -7.86 5.58
N GLY A 35 -18.28 -6.66 6.04
CA GLY A 35 -17.79 -6.16 7.32
C GLY A 35 -17.89 -4.65 7.40
N SER A 36 -17.64 -4.10 8.58
CA SER A 36 -17.51 -2.65 8.74
C SER A 36 -16.21 -2.17 8.09
N PHE A 37 -16.19 -0.90 7.69
CA PHE A 37 -14.97 -0.25 7.22
C PHE A 37 -13.83 -0.36 8.26
N ASP A 38 -14.16 -0.28 9.56
CA ASP A 38 -13.23 -0.51 10.67
C ASP A 38 -12.56 -1.89 10.63
N SER A 39 -13.34 -2.97 10.42
CA SER A 39 -12.78 -4.31 10.29
C SER A 39 -11.83 -4.46 9.10
N LYS A 40 -12.13 -3.74 8.00
CA LYS A 40 -11.26 -3.71 6.81
C LYS A 40 -9.94 -2.99 7.10
N ILE A 41 -9.95 -1.90 7.86
CA ILE A 41 -8.72 -1.19 8.26
C ILE A 41 -7.77 -2.15 9.00
N GLY A 42 -8.28 -2.89 9.99
CA GLY A 42 -7.49 -3.88 10.71
C GLY A 42 -6.88 -4.96 9.81
N ALA A 43 -7.62 -5.41 8.80
CA ALA A 43 -7.12 -6.37 7.82
C ALA A 43 -6.07 -5.74 6.87
N ILE A 44 -6.28 -4.52 6.39
CA ILE A 44 -5.31 -3.77 5.58
C ILE A 44 -3.99 -3.56 6.33
N ILE A 45 -4.03 -3.27 7.63
CA ILE A 45 -2.82 -3.15 8.47
C ILE A 45 -2.03 -4.46 8.46
N LYS A 46 -2.70 -5.60 8.65
CA LYS A 46 -2.05 -6.92 8.60
C LYS A 46 -1.39 -7.16 7.24
N LEU A 47 -2.11 -6.85 6.14
CA LEU A 47 -1.56 -6.99 4.79
C LEU A 47 -0.32 -6.13 4.57
N LYS A 48 -0.35 -4.86 5.00
CA LYS A 48 0.80 -3.95 4.89
C LYS A 48 2.00 -4.43 5.69
N ILE A 49 1.78 -4.97 6.90
CA ILE A 49 2.85 -5.54 7.73
C ILE A 49 3.44 -6.79 7.09
N THR A 50 2.62 -7.70 6.56
CA THR A 50 3.09 -8.90 5.85
C THR A 50 3.88 -8.50 4.60
N PHE A 51 3.34 -7.59 3.79
CA PHE A 51 4.01 -7.09 2.60
C PHE A 51 5.37 -6.46 2.91
N SER A 52 5.51 -5.70 3.99
CA SER A 52 6.82 -5.13 4.39
C SER A 52 7.86 -6.18 4.78
N LYS A 53 7.44 -7.40 5.13
CA LYS A 53 8.35 -8.53 5.41
C LYS A 53 8.73 -9.26 4.13
N ASP A 54 7.77 -9.42 3.22
CA ASP A 54 7.99 -10.07 1.92
C ASP A 54 8.82 -9.18 0.97
N LEU A 55 8.66 -7.86 1.08
CA LEU A 55 9.37 -6.86 0.29
C LEU A 55 9.88 -5.74 1.20
N SER A 56 11.17 -5.81 1.54
CA SER A 56 11.80 -4.82 2.42
C SER A 56 12.02 -3.48 1.72
N THR A 57 12.04 -2.40 2.51
CA THR A 57 12.32 -1.04 2.01
C THR A 57 13.71 -0.95 1.40
N GLU A 58 14.70 -1.64 1.97
CA GLU A 58 16.08 -1.70 1.50
C GLU A 58 16.15 -2.32 0.11
N PHE A 59 15.43 -3.43 -0.12
CA PHE A 59 15.36 -4.04 -1.45
C PHE A 59 14.80 -3.08 -2.50
N LEU A 60 13.75 -2.33 -2.15
CA LEU A 60 13.19 -1.33 -3.06
C LEU A 60 14.19 -0.19 -3.34
N GLN A 61 14.88 0.30 -2.32
CA GLN A 61 15.90 1.33 -2.48
C GLN A 61 17.06 0.84 -3.36
N GLU A 62 17.57 -0.37 -3.14
CA GLU A 62 18.59 -1.00 -3.99
C GLU A 62 18.11 -1.18 -5.43
N LEU A 63 16.85 -1.58 -5.62
CA LEU A 63 16.24 -1.72 -6.94
C LEU A 63 16.24 -0.38 -7.70
N TYR A 64 15.81 0.71 -7.06
CA TYR A 64 15.84 2.04 -7.68
C TYR A 64 17.28 2.54 -7.90
N ALA A 65 18.19 2.29 -6.96
CA ALA A 65 19.60 2.67 -7.06
C ALA A 65 20.36 1.88 -8.15
N SER A 66 19.91 0.68 -8.50
CA SER A 66 20.52 -0.16 -9.52
C SER A 66 20.52 0.46 -10.92
N GLY A 67 19.63 1.44 -11.18
CA GLY A 67 19.45 2.04 -12.50
C GLY A 67 18.83 1.09 -13.53
N ASN A 68 18.34 -0.09 -13.12
CA ASN A 68 17.70 -1.04 -14.02
C ASN A 68 16.31 -0.54 -14.42
N GLU A 69 16.24 0.15 -15.57
CA GLU A 69 15.01 0.77 -16.03
C GLU A 69 13.86 -0.23 -16.24
N GLU A 70 14.15 -1.49 -16.58
CA GLU A 70 13.12 -2.50 -16.79
C GLU A 70 12.40 -2.84 -15.47
N LEU A 71 13.16 -3.08 -14.40
CA LEU A 71 12.61 -3.30 -13.06
C LEU A 71 11.86 -2.08 -12.55
N ILE A 72 12.45 -0.89 -12.72
CA ILE A 72 11.84 0.37 -12.29
C ILE A 72 10.50 0.59 -13.01
N ARG A 73 10.45 0.38 -14.33
CA ARG A 73 9.20 0.46 -15.09
C ARG A 73 8.18 -0.56 -14.64
N PHE A 74 8.61 -1.79 -14.33
CA PHE A 74 7.73 -2.84 -13.83
C PHE A 74 7.08 -2.47 -12.50
N VAL A 75 7.88 -2.06 -11.51
CA VAL A 75 7.38 -1.62 -10.19
C VAL A 75 6.47 -0.41 -10.32
N ARG A 76 6.83 0.57 -11.16
CA ARG A 76 6.00 1.75 -11.42
C ARG A 76 4.64 1.40 -11.99
N LYS A 77 4.58 0.51 -12.99
CA LYS A 77 3.32 0.05 -13.60
C LYS A 77 2.41 -0.62 -12.57
N TRP A 78 2.97 -1.42 -11.66
CA TRP A 78 2.22 -2.04 -10.57
C TRP A 78 1.73 -1.02 -9.55
N THR A 79 2.54 -0.02 -9.24
CA THR A 79 2.15 1.09 -8.36
C THR A 79 0.98 1.88 -8.95
N GLU A 80 1.07 2.28 -10.21
CA GLU A 80 0.01 2.99 -10.93
C GLU A 80 -1.31 2.20 -10.96
N LYS A 81 -1.24 0.91 -11.34
CA LYS A 81 -2.39 -0.01 -11.34
C LYS A 81 -3.04 -0.10 -9.95
N THR A 82 -2.23 -0.24 -8.90
CA THR A 82 -2.74 -0.35 -7.53
C THR A 82 -3.38 0.95 -7.06
N MET A 83 -2.77 2.10 -7.36
CA MET A 83 -3.30 3.40 -6.98
C MET A 83 -4.63 3.74 -7.67
N GLU A 84 -4.79 3.37 -8.94
CA GLU A 84 -6.08 3.51 -9.62
C GLU A 84 -7.16 2.65 -8.96
N MET A 85 -6.79 1.46 -8.49
CA MET A 85 -7.71 0.59 -7.77
C MET A 85 -8.12 1.17 -6.41
N VAL A 86 -7.16 1.72 -5.66
CA VAL A 86 -7.41 2.40 -4.38
C VAL A 86 -8.29 3.63 -4.58
N ARG A 87 -8.12 4.36 -5.68
CA ARG A 87 -9.01 5.48 -6.06
C ARG A 87 -10.46 5.02 -6.15
N LEU A 88 -10.72 3.95 -6.89
CA LEU A 88 -12.07 3.42 -7.07
C LEU A 88 -12.67 2.97 -5.73
N ASP A 89 -11.88 2.34 -4.87
CA ASP A 89 -12.32 1.94 -3.52
C ASP A 89 -12.69 3.14 -2.66
N PHE A 90 -11.91 4.23 -2.71
CA PHE A 90 -12.25 5.45 -1.99
C PHE A 90 -13.55 6.06 -2.52
N GLU A 91 -13.76 6.10 -3.84
CA GLU A 91 -15.02 6.58 -4.40
C GLU A 91 -16.22 5.73 -3.96
N GLU A 92 -16.06 4.40 -3.92
CA GLU A 92 -17.11 3.49 -3.45
C GLU A 92 -17.40 3.64 -1.95
N ALA A 93 -16.36 3.65 -1.12
CA ALA A 93 -16.49 3.85 0.32
C ALA A 93 -17.12 5.21 0.65
N ARG A 94 -16.83 6.25 -0.14
CA ARG A 94 -17.51 7.55 -0.06
C ARG A 94 -18.99 7.41 -0.39
N LYS A 95 -19.36 6.78 -1.51
CA LYS A 95 -20.79 6.56 -1.87
C LYS A 95 -21.57 5.81 -0.78
N LYS A 96 -20.91 4.89 -0.07
CA LYS A 96 -21.48 4.14 1.06
C LYS A 96 -21.54 4.92 2.38
N GLY A 97 -20.93 6.11 2.45
CA GLY A 97 -20.83 6.91 3.66
C GLY A 97 -19.80 6.39 4.67
N GLU A 98 -18.88 5.52 4.26
CA GLU A 98 -17.81 4.95 5.09
C GLU A 98 -16.61 5.91 5.20
N ILE A 99 -16.47 6.83 4.24
CA ILE A 99 -15.49 7.93 4.23
C ILE A 99 -16.25 9.25 4.10
N ARG A 100 -15.82 10.28 4.84
CA ARG A 100 -16.46 11.60 4.82
C ARG A 100 -16.37 12.27 3.44
N HIS A 101 -17.52 12.77 2.95
CA HIS A 101 -17.62 13.36 1.61
C HIS A 101 -16.90 14.71 1.46
N ASN A 102 -16.57 15.40 2.55
CA ASN A 102 -16.00 16.75 2.53
C ASN A 102 -14.50 16.82 2.18
N ILE A 103 -13.84 15.68 1.97
CA ILE A 103 -12.48 15.62 1.40
C ILE A 103 -12.60 15.14 -0.04
N GLN A 104 -11.81 15.66 -0.98
CA GLN A 104 -11.77 15.13 -2.35
C GLN A 104 -10.91 13.86 -2.43
N THR A 105 -11.25 12.91 -3.30
CA THR A 105 -10.50 11.66 -3.45
C THR A 105 -9.06 11.87 -3.89
N ASP A 106 -8.78 12.87 -4.72
CA ASP A 106 -7.40 13.23 -5.09
C ASP A 106 -6.55 13.63 -3.89
N ILE A 107 -7.14 14.31 -2.90
CA ILE A 107 -6.46 14.64 -1.65
C ILE A 107 -6.18 13.37 -0.84
N LEU A 108 -7.12 12.43 -0.78
CA LEU A 108 -6.91 11.15 -0.10
C LEU A 108 -5.74 10.37 -0.72
N LEU A 109 -5.69 10.30 -2.06
CA LEU A 109 -4.61 9.60 -2.77
C LEU A 109 -3.26 10.30 -2.62
N TYR A 110 -3.24 11.63 -2.67
CA TYR A 110 -2.05 12.42 -2.39
C TYR A 110 -1.50 12.12 -1.00
N LEU A 111 -2.37 12.08 0.02
CA LEU A 111 -1.99 11.74 1.39
C LEU A 111 -1.50 10.30 1.51
N VAL A 112 -2.15 9.31 0.86
CA VAL A 112 -1.67 7.91 0.86
C VAL A 112 -0.25 7.81 0.32
N ASN A 113 0.04 8.50 -0.80
CA ASN A 113 1.38 8.53 -1.37
C ASN A 113 2.39 9.17 -0.41
N HIS A 114 2.01 10.28 0.23
CA HIS A 114 2.87 10.97 1.18
C HIS A 114 3.16 10.14 2.44
N LEU A 115 2.14 9.49 3.02
CA LEU A 115 2.30 8.59 4.17
C LEU A 115 3.15 7.36 3.81
N THR A 116 3.03 6.86 2.58
CA THR A 116 3.88 5.77 2.10
C THR A 116 5.35 6.20 1.99
N ALA A 117 5.61 7.45 1.58
CA ALA A 117 6.98 7.98 1.53
C ALA A 117 7.60 8.14 2.93
N LEU A 118 6.79 8.46 3.96
CA LEU A 118 7.27 8.56 5.35
C LEU A 118 7.81 7.23 5.90
N VAL A 119 7.37 6.09 5.38
CA VAL A 119 7.89 4.77 5.78
C VAL A 119 9.39 4.64 5.48
N SER A 120 9.87 5.34 4.45
CA SER A 120 11.28 5.35 4.05
C SER A 120 12.05 6.58 4.54
N ASP A 121 11.41 7.47 5.32
CA ASP A 121 12.07 8.64 5.89
C ASP A 121 12.79 8.27 7.19
N GLU A 122 14.11 8.37 7.21
CA GLU A 122 14.94 7.95 8.35
C GLU A 122 14.60 8.69 9.65
N LYS A 123 14.27 9.99 9.56
CA LYS A 123 13.95 10.81 10.74
C LYS A 123 12.63 10.37 11.36
N PHE A 124 11.63 10.07 10.52
CA PHE A 124 10.36 9.57 10.97
C PHE A 124 10.45 8.14 11.49
N ALA A 125 11.17 7.27 10.78
CA ALA A 125 11.40 5.89 11.18
C ALA A 125 12.10 5.78 12.55
N ALA A 126 12.97 6.73 12.90
CA ALA A 126 13.66 6.77 14.19
C ALA A 126 12.74 6.92 15.42
N PHE A 127 11.45 7.28 15.24
CA PHE A 127 10.48 7.33 16.33
C PHE A 127 9.94 5.96 16.75
N TYR A 128 10.17 4.91 15.95
CA TYR A 128 9.59 3.59 16.15
C TYR A 128 10.68 2.54 16.40
N GLN A 129 10.39 1.57 17.29
CA GLN A 129 11.28 0.43 17.49
C GLN A 129 11.12 -0.62 16.38
N HIS A 130 9.89 -0.75 15.86
CA HIS A 130 9.54 -1.73 14.85
C HIS A 130 8.79 -1.09 13.67
N PRO A 131 9.16 -1.37 12.41
CA PRO A 131 8.47 -0.85 11.23
C PRO A 131 6.96 -1.18 11.19
N SER A 132 6.55 -2.29 11.79
CA SER A 132 5.13 -2.67 11.89
C SER A 132 4.30 -1.71 12.73
N GLU A 133 4.89 -1.10 13.77
CA GLU A 133 4.21 -0.10 14.60
C GLU A 133 3.99 1.19 13.80
N MET A 134 5.00 1.63 13.07
CA MET A 134 4.91 2.77 12.15
C MET A 134 3.82 2.56 11.09
N ILE A 135 3.80 1.39 10.43
CA ILE A 135 2.80 1.05 9.42
C ILE A 135 1.39 1.08 10.01
N LYS A 136 1.22 0.48 11.20
CA LYS A 136 -0.06 0.48 11.91
C LYS A 136 -0.51 1.91 12.20
N ASP A 137 0.32 2.70 12.87
CA ASP A 137 -0.07 4.03 13.35
C ASP A 137 -0.34 5.00 12.20
N LEU A 138 0.46 4.99 11.13
CA LEU A 138 0.19 5.78 9.92
C LEU A 138 -1.14 5.37 9.26
N THR A 139 -1.43 4.08 9.19
CA THR A 139 -2.64 3.55 8.57
C THR A 139 -3.88 3.90 9.40
N GLU A 140 -3.82 3.70 10.71
CA GLU A 140 -4.90 4.06 11.65
C GLU A 140 -5.15 5.57 11.64
N TYR A 141 -4.09 6.38 11.76
CA TYR A 141 -4.19 7.84 11.71
C TYR A 141 -4.90 8.32 10.44
N PHE A 142 -4.52 7.76 9.29
CA PHE A 142 -5.16 8.09 8.02
C PHE A 142 -6.64 7.71 8.00
N PHE A 143 -6.95 6.44 8.22
CA PHE A 143 -8.30 5.94 8.03
C PHE A 143 -9.28 6.48 9.09
N TYR A 144 -8.92 6.46 10.36
CA TYR A 144 -9.75 7.06 11.41
C TYR A 144 -9.91 8.57 11.25
N GLY A 145 -8.91 9.24 10.68
CA GLY A 145 -8.98 10.65 10.33
C GLY A 145 -9.98 10.97 9.21
N ILE A 146 -10.36 10.01 8.37
CA ILE A 146 -11.27 10.20 7.23
C ILE A 146 -12.63 9.53 7.40
N MET A 147 -12.83 8.77 8.47
CA MET A 147 -14.14 8.21 8.80
C MET A 147 -15.16 9.31 9.16
N PRO A 148 -16.47 9.02 9.02
CA PRO A 148 -17.53 9.89 9.50
C PRO A 148 -17.37 10.21 10.98
N ARG A 149 -17.50 11.49 11.34
CA ARG A 149 -17.49 11.91 12.74
C ARG A 149 -18.77 11.45 13.42
N GLN A 150 -18.64 10.79 14.56
CA GLN A 150 -19.78 10.64 15.46
C GLN A 150 -20.18 12.05 15.93
N LYS A 151 -21.42 12.47 15.66
CA LYS A 151 -21.93 13.70 16.26
C LYS A 151 -22.00 13.46 17.76
N HIS A 152 -21.14 14.10 18.54
CA HIS A 152 -21.40 14.28 19.97
C HIS A 152 -22.71 15.08 20.06
N ARG A 153 -23.77 14.41 20.51
CA ARG A 153 -25.03 15.05 20.89
C ARG A 153 -24.87 15.65 22.27
#